data_AF-A0A821PWR2-F1
#
_entry.id   AF-A0A821PWR2-F1
#
_cell.length_a   1.000
_cell.length_b   1.000
_cell.length_c   1.000
_cell.angle_alpha   90.00
_cell.angle_beta   90.00
_cell.angle_gamma   90.00
#
_symmetry.space_group_name_H-M   'P 1'
#
loop_
_entity.id
_entity.type
_entity.pdbx_description
1 polymer ?
#
loop_
_entity_poly.entity_id
_entity_poly.type
_entity_poly.pdbx_seq_one_letter_code
_entity_poly.pdbx_strand_id
1 'polypeptide(L)'
;MSFFGSLGKKAVEKAYDLASKVEGGRDYLTNAANTVNSMVKGKDARVYLKPGNVIQFISRASGRSLQIVVSKETNELICDAIGGTGPFFPNAYWLVICGQHSRYYFHNNYNYLGIRNGKLVIIPS
;
A
#
# COMPACT_ATOMS: atom_id res chain seq x y z
N MET A 1 28.83 -9.43 -7.80
CA MET A 1 27.41 -9.34 -7.40
C MET A 1 26.90 -7.98 -7.86
N SER A 2 25.82 -7.78 -8.63
CA SER A 2 24.60 -8.54 -8.86
C SER A 2 24.21 -8.44 -10.35
N PHE A 3 24.21 -9.57 -11.07
CA PHE A 3 23.82 -9.67 -12.49
C PHE A 3 22.30 -9.50 -12.67
N PHE A 4 21.51 -9.67 -11.58
CA PHE A 4 20.05 -9.62 -11.59
C PHE A 4 19.46 -8.21 -11.47
N GLY A 5 20.20 -7.25 -10.92
CA GLY A 5 19.71 -5.87 -10.74
C GLY A 5 19.59 -5.06 -12.03
N SER A 6 20.48 -5.30 -13.01
CA SER A 6 20.48 -4.55 -14.28
C SER A 6 19.48 -5.11 -15.30
N LEU A 7 19.21 -6.42 -15.25
CA LEU A 7 18.23 -7.10 -16.09
C LEU A 7 16.79 -6.69 -15.75
N GLY A 8 16.47 -6.60 -14.45
CA GLY A 8 15.13 -6.18 -14.00
C GLY A 8 14.80 -4.74 -14.40
N LYS A 9 15.77 -3.82 -14.30
CA LYS A 9 15.56 -2.41 -14.63
C LYS A 9 15.37 -2.19 -16.14
N LYS A 10 16.16 -2.88 -16.97
CA LYS A 10 16.01 -2.85 -18.44
C LYS A 10 14.71 -3.48 -18.92
N ALA A 11 14.21 -4.52 -18.25
CA ALA A 11 12.93 -5.14 -18.59
C ALA A 11 11.75 -4.21 -18.30
N VAL A 12 11.80 -3.47 -17.19
CA VAL A 12 10.75 -2.49 -16.82
C VAL A 12 10.76 -1.28 -17.75
N GLU A 13 11.92 -0.71 -18.07
CA GLU A 13 12.02 0.40 -19.02
C GLU A 13 11.53 0.01 -20.42
N LYS A 14 11.88 -1.20 -20.88
CA LYS A 14 11.43 -1.72 -22.18
C LYS A 14 9.92 -1.99 -22.20
N ALA A 15 9.34 -2.42 -21.07
CA ALA A 15 7.88 -2.60 -20.95
C ALA A 15 7.12 -1.27 -20.98
N TYR A 16 7.66 -0.22 -20.34
CA TYR A 16 7.09 1.13 -20.39
C TYR A 16 7.18 1.75 -21.79
N ASP A 17 8.30 1.57 -22.49
CA ASP A 17 8.49 2.08 -23.85
C ASP A 17 7.68 1.30 -24.91
N LEU A 18 7.38 0.01 -24.67
CA LEU A 18 6.42 -0.73 -25.49
C LEU A 18 4.97 -0.31 -25.20
N ALA A 19 4.62 -0.05 -23.93
CA ALA A 19 3.27 0.35 -23.53
C ALA A 19 2.89 1.77 -23.99
N SER A 20 3.87 2.66 -24.21
CA SER A 20 3.65 4.01 -24.74
C SER A 20 3.46 4.03 -26.27
N LYS A 21 3.85 2.97 -26.99
CA LYS A 21 3.81 2.87 -28.46
C LYS A 21 2.57 2.18 -29.02
N VAL A 22 1.72 1.60 -28.17
CA VAL A 22 0.49 0.91 -28.59
C VAL A 22 -0.71 1.72 -28.12
N GLU A 23 -1.49 2.24 -29.06
CA GLU A 23 -2.79 2.85 -28.77
C GLU A 23 -3.67 1.74 -28.13
N GLY A 24 -3.95 1.87 -26.83
CA GLY A 24 -4.53 0.81 -25.98
C GLY A 24 -3.61 0.29 -24.85
N GLY A 25 -2.33 0.69 -24.78
CA GLY A 25 -1.42 0.31 -23.69
C GLY A 25 -1.85 0.83 -22.32
N ARG A 26 -2.53 1.99 -22.28
CA ARG A 26 -3.21 2.50 -21.08
C ARG A 26 -4.39 1.62 -20.68
N ASP A 27 -5.10 1.04 -21.65
CA ASP A 27 -6.21 0.12 -21.40
C ASP A 27 -5.71 -1.24 -20.93
N TYR A 28 -4.55 -1.71 -21.41
CA TYR A 28 -3.90 -2.91 -20.88
C TYR A 28 -3.40 -2.74 -19.44
N LEU A 29 -2.80 -1.59 -19.09
CA LEU A 29 -2.39 -1.30 -17.71
C LEU A 29 -3.61 -1.11 -16.79
N THR A 30 -4.63 -0.42 -17.28
CA THR A 30 -5.92 -0.27 -16.57
C THR A 30 -6.62 -1.61 -16.41
N ASN A 31 -6.62 -2.48 -17.42
CA ASN A 31 -7.19 -3.81 -17.36
C ASN A 31 -6.36 -4.77 -16.52
N ALA A 32 -5.03 -4.68 -16.50
CA ALA A 32 -4.19 -5.44 -15.59
C ALA A 32 -4.42 -5.00 -14.13
N ALA A 33 -4.51 -3.69 -13.87
CA ALA A 33 -4.88 -3.16 -12.56
C ALA A 33 -6.31 -3.57 -12.16
N ASN A 34 -7.26 -3.57 -13.11
CA ASN A 34 -8.63 -4.03 -12.91
C ASN A 34 -8.73 -5.55 -12.76
N THR A 35 -7.82 -6.32 -13.37
CA THR A 35 -7.75 -7.79 -13.26
C THR A 35 -7.11 -8.20 -11.94
N VAL A 36 -6.08 -7.48 -11.47
CA VAL A 36 -5.58 -7.61 -10.11
C VAL A 36 -6.68 -7.22 -9.11
N ASN A 37 -7.40 -6.11 -9.35
CA ASN A 37 -8.54 -5.73 -8.52
C ASN A 37 -9.72 -6.72 -8.60
N SER A 38 -9.96 -7.39 -9.74
CA SER A 38 -11.05 -8.36 -9.92
C SER A 38 -10.70 -9.73 -9.33
N MET A 39 -9.43 -10.14 -9.35
CA MET A 39 -8.91 -11.30 -8.61
C MET A 39 -8.95 -11.09 -7.08
N VAL A 40 -9.05 -9.84 -6.63
CA VAL A 40 -9.20 -9.43 -5.22
C VAL A 40 -10.68 -9.23 -4.84
N LYS A 41 -11.55 -8.81 -5.76
CA LYS A 41 -12.98 -8.48 -5.51
C LYS A 41 -13.88 -9.65 -5.10
N GLY A 42 -13.40 -10.89 -5.18
CA GLY A 42 -14.15 -12.09 -4.75
C GLY A 42 -13.49 -12.89 -3.62
N LYS A 43 -12.26 -12.52 -3.21
CA LYS A 43 -11.58 -13.18 -2.10
C LYS A 43 -11.90 -12.45 -0.82
N ASP A 44 -12.32 -13.21 0.17
CA ASP A 44 -12.52 -12.76 1.53
C ASP A 44 -11.34 -11.87 1.98
N ALA A 45 -11.63 -10.61 2.33
CA ALA A 45 -10.61 -9.65 2.75
C ALA A 45 -9.75 -10.18 3.92
N ARG A 46 -10.28 -11.13 4.71
CA ARG A 46 -9.56 -11.85 5.77
C ARG A 46 -8.30 -12.58 5.28
N VAL A 47 -8.23 -12.95 4.00
CA VAL A 47 -7.02 -13.58 3.41
C VAL A 47 -5.82 -12.63 3.47
N TYR A 48 -6.04 -11.32 3.32
CA TYR A 48 -4.99 -10.31 3.41
C TYR A 48 -4.71 -9.90 4.85
N LEU A 49 -5.69 -10.02 5.74
CA LEU A 49 -5.57 -9.74 7.18
C LEU A 49 -4.98 -10.90 7.99
N LYS A 50 -4.18 -11.78 7.37
CA LYS A 50 -3.45 -12.82 8.13
C LYS A 50 -2.30 -12.18 8.90
N PRO A 51 -2.08 -12.55 10.16
CA PRO A 51 -0.94 -12.05 10.95
C PRO A 51 0.39 -12.31 10.24
N GLY A 52 1.29 -11.33 10.30
CA GLY A 52 2.57 -11.36 9.61
C GLY A 52 2.54 -10.81 8.18
N ASN A 53 1.36 -10.64 7.58
CA ASN A 53 1.25 -9.94 6.30
C ASN A 53 1.57 -8.46 6.45
N VAL A 54 2.19 -7.89 5.42
CA VAL A 54 2.33 -6.43 5.25
C VAL A 54 1.36 -5.98 4.17
N ILE A 55 0.51 -5.00 4.49
CA ILE A 55 -0.53 -4.49 3.60
C ILE A 55 -0.44 -2.97 3.42
N GLN A 56 -1.11 -2.45 2.39
CA GLN A 56 -1.40 -1.03 2.22
C GLN A 56 -2.91 -0.83 2.23
N PHE A 57 -3.42 0.15 2.99
CA PHE A 57 -4.81 0.56 2.90
C PHE A 57 -4.97 1.57 1.77
N ILE A 58 -5.52 1.13 0.64
CA ILE A 58 -5.68 1.96 -0.55
C ILE A 58 -7.15 2.37 -0.69
N SER A 59 -7.39 3.68 -0.72
CA SER A 59 -8.71 4.23 -0.97
C SER A 59 -9.14 3.93 -2.40
N ARG A 60 -10.33 3.32 -2.55
CA ARG A 60 -10.93 3.09 -3.88
C ARG A 60 -11.28 4.38 -4.61
N ALA A 61 -11.56 5.47 -3.88
CA ALA A 61 -11.98 6.73 -4.47
C ALA A 61 -10.81 7.54 -5.03
N SER A 62 -9.64 7.52 -4.35
CA SER A 62 -8.49 8.35 -4.72
C SER A 62 -7.30 7.55 -5.27
N GLY A 63 -7.28 6.22 -5.09
CA GLY A 63 -6.11 5.40 -5.38
C GLY A 63 -4.92 5.67 -4.47
N ARG A 64 -5.09 6.49 -3.42
CA ARG A 64 -4.04 6.86 -2.47
C ARG A 64 -4.07 5.95 -1.25
N SER A 65 -2.90 5.77 -0.64
CA SER A 65 -2.74 4.92 0.54
C SER A 65 -2.75 5.72 1.85
N LEU A 66 -3.19 5.07 2.92
CA LEU A 66 -2.94 5.55 4.28
C LEU A 66 -1.46 5.41 4.61
N GLN A 67 -0.87 6.51 5.06
CA GLN A 67 0.54 6.61 5.41
C GLN A 67 0.76 7.33 6.73
N ILE A 68 1.92 7.09 7.33
CA ILE A 68 2.45 7.89 8.43
C ILE A 68 3.32 9.00 7.84
N VAL A 69 3.08 10.23 8.30
CA VAL A 69 3.90 11.41 7.97
C VAL A 69 4.10 12.27 9.22
N VAL A 70 5.11 13.13 9.18
CA VAL A 70 5.28 14.18 10.20
C VAL A 70 4.46 15.40 9.79
N SER A 71 3.56 15.84 10.67
CA SER A 71 2.80 17.08 10.50
C SER A 71 3.75 18.27 10.44
N LYS A 72 3.62 19.13 9.43
CA LYS A 72 4.41 20.36 9.34
C LYS A 72 4.03 21.39 10.41
N GLU A 73 2.80 21.31 10.94
CA GLU A 73 2.26 22.28 11.89
C GLU A 73 2.60 21.91 13.33
N THR A 74 2.51 20.63 13.67
CA THR A 74 2.69 20.14 15.05
C THR A 74 3.99 19.39 15.28
N ASN A 75 4.71 19.02 14.21
CA ASN A 75 5.88 18.15 14.24
C ASN A 75 5.61 16.75 14.86
N GLU A 76 4.34 16.35 14.91
CA GLU A 76 3.91 15.04 15.42
C GLU A 76 3.68 14.05 14.27
N LEU A 77 3.74 12.76 14.57
CA LEU A 77 3.35 11.72 13.64
C LEU A 77 1.83 11.70 13.47
N ILE A 78 1.37 11.84 12.23
CA ILE A 78 -0.04 11.82 11.87
C ILE A 78 -0.30 10.75 10.80
N CYS A 79 -1.56 10.32 10.72
CA CYS A 79 -2.04 9.48 9.63
C CYS A 79 -2.61 10.37 8.53
N ASP A 80 -2.15 10.15 7.30
CA ASP A 80 -2.57 10.89 6.11
C ASP A 80 -2.97 9.92 5.00
N ALA A 81 -3.85 10.33 4.09
CA ALA A 81 -4.45 9.52 3.03
C ALA A 81 -3.98 9.91 1.62
N ILE A 82 -2.85 10.61 1.48
CA ILE A 82 -2.26 11.00 0.17
C ILE A 82 -1.07 10.13 -0.26
N GLY A 83 -0.79 9.05 0.46
CA GLY A 83 0.36 8.19 0.23
C GLY A 83 0.36 7.52 -1.15
N GLY A 84 1.55 7.16 -1.61
CA GLY A 84 1.73 6.37 -2.83
C GLY A 84 1.47 4.89 -2.62
N THR A 85 1.33 4.15 -3.72
CA THR A 85 1.05 2.71 -3.71
C THR A 85 2.22 1.91 -4.26
N GLY A 86 2.45 0.71 -3.74
CA GLY A 86 3.50 -0.19 -4.19
C GLY A 86 4.79 -0.13 -3.35
N PRO A 87 5.87 -0.77 -3.85
CA PRO A 87 7.01 -1.19 -3.04
C PRO A 87 7.90 -0.04 -2.48
N PHE A 88 7.70 1.19 -2.98
CA PHE A 88 8.56 2.34 -2.68
C PHE A 88 8.01 3.26 -1.59
N PHE A 89 6.90 2.90 -0.96
CA PHE A 89 6.20 3.73 0.05
C PHE A 89 6.14 3.01 1.41
N PRO A 90 7.28 2.84 2.11
CA PRO A 90 7.34 2.06 3.35
C PRO A 90 6.56 2.71 4.50
N ASN A 91 6.39 4.03 4.47
CA ASN A 91 5.56 4.76 5.42
C ASN A 91 4.04 4.50 5.24
N ALA A 92 3.63 3.81 4.18
CA ALA A 92 2.26 3.38 3.93
C ALA A 92 2.02 1.88 4.21
N TYR A 93 3.02 1.18 4.73
CA TYR A 93 2.91 -0.24 5.08
C TYR A 93 2.31 -0.44 6.46
N TRP A 94 1.54 -1.51 6.59
CA TRP A 94 0.92 -1.88 7.85
C TRP A 94 1.11 -3.38 8.05
N LEU A 95 1.94 -3.74 9.03
CA LEU A 95 2.07 -5.10 9.49
C LEU A 95 0.78 -5.49 10.23
N VAL A 96 0.16 -6.58 9.78
CA VAL A 96 -1.01 -7.14 10.44
C VAL A 96 -0.56 -7.96 11.64
N ILE A 97 -1.06 -7.59 12.81
CA ILE A 97 -0.84 -8.30 14.07
C ILE A 97 -2.22 -8.74 14.57
N CYS A 98 -2.34 -10.01 14.99
CA CYS A 98 -3.53 -10.47 15.70
C CYS A 98 -3.23 -10.44 17.19
N GLY A 99 -4.05 -9.73 17.95
CA GLY A 99 -4.06 -9.82 19.40
C GLY A 99 -5.20 -10.73 19.89
N GLN A 100 -5.48 -10.63 21.18
CA GLN A 100 -6.53 -11.44 21.80
C GLN A 100 -7.92 -11.10 21.23
N HIS A 101 -8.83 -12.08 21.27
CA HIS A 101 -10.24 -11.91 20.88
C HIS A 101 -10.46 -11.50 19.41
N SER A 102 -9.63 -11.98 18.48
CA SER A 102 -9.74 -11.68 17.04
C SER A 102 -9.66 -10.18 16.71
N ARG A 103 -8.92 -9.42 17.52
CA ARG A 103 -8.63 -8.01 17.25
C ARG A 103 -7.37 -7.89 16.41
N TYR A 104 -7.47 -7.13 15.34
CA TYR A 104 -6.34 -6.81 14.48
C TYR A 104 -5.72 -5.48 14.88
N TYR A 105 -4.41 -5.47 14.93
CA TYR A 105 -3.59 -4.27 15.09
C TYR A 105 -2.79 -4.08 13.82
N PHE A 106 -2.60 -2.83 13.45
CA PHE A 106 -1.86 -2.45 12.25
C PHE A 106 -0.67 -1.61 12.67
N HIS A 107 0.52 -2.13 12.39
CA HIS A 107 1.78 -1.60 12.92
C HIS A 107 2.71 -1.12 11.80
N ASN A 108 3.37 0.01 12.02
CA ASN A 108 4.44 0.52 11.17
C ASN A 108 5.52 1.20 12.05
N ASN A 109 6.76 0.71 12.01
CA ASN A 109 7.92 1.31 12.69
C ASN A 109 7.66 1.77 14.14
N TYR A 110 7.20 0.86 15.01
CA TYR A 110 6.85 1.13 16.42
C TYR A 110 5.63 2.04 16.62
N ASN A 111 4.76 2.14 15.62
CA ASN A 111 3.53 2.89 15.71
C ASN A 111 2.33 2.03 15.35
N TYR A 112 1.20 2.26 16.01
CA TYR A 112 -0.07 1.61 15.75
C TYR A 112 -1.09 2.57 15.15
N LEU A 113 -1.92 2.05 14.24
CA LEU A 113 -3.09 2.76 13.75
C LEU A 113 -4.23 2.67 14.77
N GLY A 114 -4.77 3.82 15.16
CA GLY A 114 -5.92 3.91 16.05
C GLY A 114 -7.03 4.80 15.50
N ILE A 115 -8.20 4.70 16.11
CA ILE A 115 -9.31 5.64 15.91
C ILE A 115 -9.64 6.25 17.27
N ARG A 116 -9.59 7.58 17.37
CA ARG A 116 -9.99 8.34 18.56
C ARG A 116 -10.97 9.42 18.13
N ASN A 117 -12.17 9.43 18.71
CA ASN A 117 -13.24 10.40 18.40
C ASN A 117 -13.52 10.54 16.90
N GLY A 118 -13.60 9.40 16.18
CA GLY A 118 -13.88 9.36 14.74
C GLY A 118 -12.70 9.79 13.84
N LYS A 119 -11.54 10.12 14.40
CA LYS A 119 -10.34 10.48 13.64
C LYS A 119 -9.29 9.38 13.72
N LEU A 120 -8.58 9.15 12.61
CA LEU A 120 -7.40 8.29 12.60
C LEU A 120 -6.28 8.96 13.39
N VAL A 121 -5.61 8.17 14.23
CA VAL A 121 -4.48 8.62 15.05
C VAL A 121 -3.35 7.62 14.97
N ILE A 122 -2.12 8.10 15.16
CA ILE A 122 -0.93 7.27 15.33
C ILE A 122 -0.69 7.13 16.82
N ILE A 123 -0.57 5.90 17.30
CA ILE A 123 -0.31 5.56 18.70
C ILE A 123 1.11 5.00 18.77
N PRO A 124 2.09 5.73 19.33
CA PRO A 124 3.43 5.21 19.56
C PRO A 124 3.40 3.99 20.49
N SER A 125 4.24 3.00 20.20
CA SER A 125 4.47 1.82 21.05
C SER A 125 5.35 2.14 22.25
#